data_AF-A0A969VS69-F1
#
_entry.id   AF-A0A969VS69-F1
#
_cell.length_a   1.000
_cell.length_b   1.000
_cell.length_c   1.000
_cell.angle_alpha   90.00
_cell.angle_beta   90.00
_cell.angle_gamma   90.00
#
_symmetry.space_group_name_H-M   'P 1'
#
loop_
_entity.id
_entity.type
_entity.pdbx_description
1 polymer ?
#
loop_
_entity_poly.entity_id
_entity_poly.type
_entity_poly.pdbx_seq_one_letter_code
_entity_poly.pdbx_strand_id
1 'polypeptide(L)' 'IQQVTTQCDRHRIPAYVEASKLANVLFYERHGFQAIGTIQAGKSPPIFPMVRQPQ' A
#
# COMPACT_ATOMS: atom_id res chain seq x y z
N ILE A 1 0.68 9.41 6.11
CA ILE A 1 1.27 8.05 6.07
C ILE A 1 2.71 8.04 6.60
N GLN A 2 3.51 9.09 6.35
CA GLN A 2 4.92 9.17 6.74
C GLN A 2 5.23 8.83 8.20
N GLN A 3 4.48 9.36 9.17
CA GLN A 3 4.73 9.04 10.60
C GLN A 3 4.66 7.54 10.90
N VAL A 4 3.72 6.82 10.27
CA VAL A 4 3.57 5.37 10.45
C VAL A 4 4.68 4.62 9.73
N THR A 5 5.02 5.02 8.50
CA THR A 5 6.10 4.37 7.73
C THR A 5 7.47 4.60 8.34
N THR A 6 7.72 5.73 9.01
CA THR A 6 8.97 5.96 9.75
C THR A 6 9.17 4.93 10.86
N GLN A 7 8.10 4.50 11.53
CA GLN A 7 8.21 3.44 12.52
C GLN A 7 8.56 2.09 11.86
N CYS A 8 7.94 1.78 10.72
CA CYS A 8 8.29 0.59 9.93
C CYS A 8 9.75 0.60 9.49
N ASP A 9 10.25 1.75 9.04
CA ASP A 9 11.65 1.96 8.64
C ASP A 9 12.61 1.67 9.82
N ARG A 10 12.33 2.24 10.99
CA ARG A 10 13.13 2.02 12.22
C ARG A 10 13.20 0.56 12.65
N HIS A 11 12.12 -0.19 12.48
CA HIS A 11 12.06 -1.62 12.84
C HIS A 11 12.45 -2.54 11.68
N ARG A 12 12.81 -2.01 10.51
CA ARG A 12 13.11 -2.77 9.29
C ARG A 12 12.01 -3.76 8.90
N ILE A 13 10.76 -3.33 9.01
CA ILE A 13 9.59 -4.11 8.61
C ILE A 13 8.89 -3.47 7.40
N PRO A 14 8.36 -4.25 6.45
CA PRO A 14 7.55 -3.72 5.36
C PRO A 14 6.25 -3.09 5.88
N ALA A 15 5.79 -2.04 5.20
CA ALA A 15 4.45 -1.47 5.42
C ALA A 15 3.49 -2.02 4.35
N TYR A 16 2.31 -2.46 4.77
CA TYR A 16 1.27 -3.01 3.90
C TYR A 16 -0.02 -2.18 4.00
N VAL A 17 -0.67 -1.94 2.86
CA VAL A 17 -1.98 -1.28 2.79
C VAL A 17 -2.84 -1.93 1.71
N GLU A 18 -4.15 -1.77 1.88
CA GLU A 18 -5.16 -2.18 0.91
C GLU A 18 -5.91 -0.95 0.40
N ALA A 19 -5.62 -0.52 -0.83
CA ALA A 19 -6.31 0.59 -1.44
C ALA A 19 -7.61 0.09 -2.10
N SER A 20 -8.77 0.55 -1.62
CA SER A 20 -10.08 0.22 -2.19
C SER A 20 -10.52 1.17 -3.33
N LYS A 21 -9.65 2.13 -3.70
CA LYS A 21 -9.89 3.10 -4.77
C LYS A 21 -8.61 3.29 -5.58
N LEU A 22 -8.75 3.26 -6.91
CA LEU A 22 -7.62 3.44 -7.83
C LEU A 22 -6.89 4.78 -7.62
N ALA A 23 -7.63 5.86 -7.34
CA ALA A 23 -7.04 7.17 -7.06
C ALA A 23 -6.07 7.16 -5.85
N ASN A 24 -6.28 6.26 -4.89
CA ASN A 24 -5.40 6.14 -3.72
C ASN A 24 -4.11 5.38 -4.05
N VAL A 25 -4.09 4.56 -5.10
CA VAL A 25 -2.88 3.84 -5.54
C VAL A 25 -1.77 4.84 -5.86
N LEU A 26 -2.07 5.86 -6.67
CA LEU A 26 -1.12 6.91 -7.01
C LEU A 26 -0.60 7.67 -5.78
N PHE A 27 -1.45 7.88 -4.76
CA PHE A 27 -1.04 8.50 -3.50
C PHE A 27 -0.01 7.64 -2.77
N TYR A 28 -0.23 6.33 -2.68
CA TYR A 28 0.68 5.40 -2.01
C TYR A 28 1.97 5.17 -2.82
N GLU A 29 1.91 5.12 -4.15
CA GLU A 29 3.08 5.01 -5.02
C GLU A 29 4.06 6.17 -4.81
N ARG A 30 3.56 7.41 -4.68
CA ARG A 30 4.39 8.58 -4.35
C ARG A 30 5.10 8.48 -3.00
N HIS A 31 4.61 7.63 -2.11
CA HIS A 31 5.23 7.36 -0.80
C HIS A 31 6.12 6.10 -0.80
N GLY A 32 6.36 5.48 -1.97
CA GLY A 32 7.24 4.33 -2.12
C GLY A 32 6.55 2.97 -1.97
N PHE A 33 5.21 2.93 -1.97
CA PHE A 33 4.48 1.66 -2.05
C PHE A 33 4.40 1.18 -3.50
N GLN A 34 4.30 -0.14 -3.67
CA GLN A 34 4.12 -0.79 -4.96
C GLN A 34 2.94 -1.75 -4.88
N ALA A 35 2.06 -1.74 -5.87
CA ALA A 35 0.96 -2.69 -5.95
C ALA A 35 1.51 -4.10 -6.23
N ILE A 36 1.06 -5.08 -5.45
CA ILE A 36 1.48 -6.49 -5.57
C ILE A 36 0.39 -7.39 -6.15
N GLY A 37 -0.76 -6.82 -6.49
CA GLY A 37 -1.86 -7.55 -7.09
C GLY A 37 -3.15 -6.77 -7.13
N THR A 38 -4.23 -7.48 -7.42
CA THR A 38 -5.59 -6.98 -7.36
C THR A 38 -6.48 -8.08 -6.83
N ILE A 39 -7.30 -7.75 -5.83
CA ILE A 39 -8.25 -8.66 -5.20
C ILE A 39 -9.65 -8.20 -5.58
N GLN A 40 -10.46 -9.09 -6.15
CA GLN A 40 -11.85 -8.79 -6.50
C GLN A 40 -12.73 -10.02 -6.29
N ALA A 41 -13.77 -9.89 -5.46
CA ALA A 41 -14.72 -10.96 -5.20
C ALA A 41 -15.99 -10.74 -6.02
N GLY A 42 -16.15 -11.50 -7.10
CA GLY A 42 -17.29 -11.36 -8.01
C GLY A 42 -17.36 -9.95 -8.60
N LYS A 43 -18.43 -9.20 -8.28
CA LYS A 43 -18.66 -7.83 -8.75
C LYS A 43 -18.29 -6.77 -7.71
N SER A 44 -17.62 -7.12 -6.61
CA SER A 44 -17.16 -6.14 -5.64
C SER A 44 -16.20 -5.13 -6.29
N PRO A 45 -16.05 -3.91 -5.75
CA PRO A 45 -14.95 -3.04 -6.13
C PRO A 45 -13.60 -3.76 -5.94
N PRO A 46 -12.62 -3.53 -6.81
CA PRO A 46 -11.28 -4.10 -6.65
C PRO A 46 -10.55 -3.46 -5.46
N ILE A 47 -9.75 -4.27 -4.79
CA ILE A 47 -8.80 -3.85 -3.77
C ILE A 47 -7.40 -4.05 -4.33
N PHE A 48 -6.56 -3.04 -4.15
CA PHE A 48 -5.17 -3.03 -4.58
C PHE A 48 -4.27 -3.21 -3.35
N PRO A 49 -3.83 -4.44 -3.04
CA PRO A 49 -2.80 -4.66 -2.02
C PRO A 49 -1.49 -4.02 -2.45
N MET A 50 -0.86 -3.25 -1.55
CA MET A 50 0.38 -2.54 -1.83
C MET A 50 1.37 -2.69 -0.68
N VAL A 51 2.65 -2.83 -1.02
CA VAL A 51 3.74 -2.97 -0.06
C VAL A 51 4.80 -1.89 -0.28
N ARG A 52 5.35 -1.37 0.81
CA ARG A 52 6.55 -0.52 0.81
C ARG A 52 7.63 -1.23 1.60
N GLN A 53 8.81 -1.37 1.00
CA GLN A 53 10.01 -1.83 1.72
C GLN A 53 10.51 -0.72 2.66
N PRO A 54 11.06 -1.08 3.82
CA PRO A 54 11.66 -0.10 4.72
C PRO A 54 12.82 0.62 4.01
N GLN A 55 12.95 1.92 4.24
CA GLN A 55 14.02 2.79 3.71
C GLN A 55 15.15 2.98 4.72
#